data_AF-A0A8W8K5H2-F1
#
_entry.id   AF-A0A8W8K5H2-F1
#
_cell.length_a   1.000
_cell.length_b   1.000
_cell.length_c   1.000
_cell.angle_alpha   90.00
_cell.angle_beta   90.00
_cell.angle_gamma   90.00
#
_symmetry.space_group_name_H-M   'P 1'
#
loop_
_entity.id
_entity.type
_entity.pdbx_description
1 polymer ?
#
loop_
_entity_poly.entity_id
_entity_poly.type
_entity_poly.pdbx_seq_one_letter_code
_entity_poly.pdbx_strand_id
1 'polypeptide(L)'
;TVKNSTKKKWTMYKLQDKKSGSKENWYSDPEKFKRKLQQQVDLYFDSAASVSVTLQDGALWCRLYLPSGNHFMTANAVYLIHYPNSHCFAISAFKVSVQNFLFQCLSNLFGYHTLTSMNLSGLQYKSLFQLAFNKLGETSFGKLSDVQSLPFISRRKRKAEEIEREPNLRSEDVAMKRHRSLSLEAAFGEYQQPVLESLRFKVEAKFMGKKNIENFQDNGEPFRCCVKFEGPSVLDGVRNLASCGLANEPLPKHLLRVNSLGTNNFVLKSKEKS
;
A
#
# COMPACT_ATOMS: atom_id res chain seq x y z
N THR A 1 10.14 -6.90 17.82
CA THR A 1 9.24 -5.93 17.13
C THR A 1 8.81 -6.38 15.74
N VAL A 2 9.71 -6.89 14.89
CA VAL A 2 9.35 -7.33 13.51
C VAL A 2 8.46 -8.58 13.45
N LYS A 3 8.57 -9.53 14.40
CA LYS A 3 7.75 -10.78 14.39
C LYS A 3 6.23 -10.57 14.42
N ASN A 4 5.74 -9.38 14.81
CA ASN A 4 4.32 -9.04 14.84
C ASN A 4 3.94 -7.95 13.80
N SER A 5 4.81 -7.61 12.85
CA SER A 5 4.51 -6.56 11.86
C SER A 5 3.27 -6.86 11.02
N THR A 6 2.97 -8.13 10.78
CA THR A 6 1.80 -8.61 10.02
C THR A 6 0.48 -8.57 10.80
N LYS A 7 0.51 -8.32 12.11
CA LYS A 7 -0.69 -8.23 12.95
C LYS A 7 -1.27 -6.81 13.02
N LYS A 8 -0.53 -5.82 12.53
CA LYS A 8 -0.96 -4.41 12.52
C LYS A 8 -1.24 -3.96 11.09
N LYS A 9 -2.30 -3.17 10.96
CA LYS A 9 -2.59 -2.46 9.73
C LYS A 9 -1.67 -1.24 9.62
N TRP A 10 -1.01 -1.12 8.48
CA TRP A 10 -0.13 -0.03 8.11
C TRP A 10 -0.82 0.85 7.07
N THR A 11 -0.58 2.15 7.16
CA THR A 11 -1.04 3.14 6.18
C THR A 11 0.15 3.94 5.69
N MET A 12 0.25 4.11 4.38
CA MET A 12 1.33 4.84 3.71
C MET A 12 1.00 6.32 3.56
N TYR A 13 1.99 7.16 3.86
CA TYR A 13 1.92 8.61 3.70
C TYR A 13 3.11 9.09 2.88
N LYS A 14 2.88 10.14 2.09
CA LYS A 14 3.89 10.83 1.29
C LYS A 14 4.20 12.19 1.91
N LEU A 15 5.48 12.53 1.95
CA LEU A 15 6.03 13.83 2.31
C LEU A 15 5.99 14.74 1.07
N GLN A 16 5.35 15.91 1.17
CA GLN A 16 5.26 16.90 0.10
C GLN A 16 5.68 18.29 0.59
N ASP A 17 6.21 19.10 -0.33
CA ASP A 17 6.67 20.48 -0.09
C ASP A 17 7.78 20.58 0.96
N LYS A 18 9.02 20.28 0.54
CA LYS A 18 10.19 20.39 1.40
C LYS A 18 10.40 21.86 1.81
N LYS A 19 10.46 22.13 3.11
CA LYS A 19 10.79 23.46 3.64
C LYS A 19 12.24 23.80 3.24
N SER A 20 12.42 24.97 2.63
CA SER A 20 13.75 25.47 2.24
C SER A 20 14.64 25.61 3.47
N GLY A 21 15.83 24.99 3.46
CA GLY A 21 16.82 25.11 4.54
C GLY A 21 17.35 23.80 5.15
N SER A 22 16.70 22.65 4.95
CA SER A 22 17.17 21.37 5.53
C SER A 22 18.16 20.63 4.62
N LYS A 23 19.44 21.01 4.72
CA LYS A 23 20.57 20.35 4.03
C LYS A 23 21.24 19.23 4.85
N GLU A 24 20.83 19.01 6.10
CA GLU A 24 21.43 17.95 6.92
C GLU A 24 20.66 16.63 6.80
N ASN A 25 21.37 15.57 6.38
CA ASN A 25 20.89 14.19 6.35
C ASN A 25 20.92 13.52 7.75
N TRP A 26 20.52 14.23 8.80
CA TRP A 26 20.50 13.71 10.17
C TRP A 26 19.53 12.54 10.35
N TYR A 27 18.57 12.37 9.44
CA TYR A 27 17.62 11.26 9.41
C TYR A 27 18.22 9.93 8.94
N SER A 28 19.52 9.88 8.60
CA SER A 28 20.24 8.62 8.35
C SER A 28 20.80 8.00 9.64
N ASP A 29 21.01 8.81 10.68
CA ASP A 29 21.57 8.37 11.96
C ASP A 29 20.43 8.08 12.96
N PRO A 30 20.26 6.82 13.42
CA PRO A 30 19.17 6.44 14.31
C PRO A 30 19.15 7.22 15.62
N GLU A 31 20.31 7.55 16.20
CA GLU A 31 20.37 8.24 17.49
C GLU A 31 20.03 9.73 17.35
N LYS A 32 20.53 10.39 16.30
CA LYS A 32 20.14 11.77 15.98
C LYS A 32 18.66 11.86 15.65
N PHE A 33 18.14 10.89 14.88
CA PHE A 33 16.73 10.81 14.55
C PHE A 33 15.87 10.63 15.80
N LYS A 34 16.25 9.70 16.68
CA LYS A 34 15.59 9.48 17.98
C LYS A 34 15.55 10.74 18.82
N ARG A 35 16.68 11.45 18.97
CA ARG A 35 16.75 12.69 19.76
C ARG A 35 15.82 13.77 19.23
N LYS A 36 15.81 14.02 17.90
CA LYS A 36 14.91 15.02 17.30
C LYS A 36 13.45 14.62 17.40
N LEU A 37 13.13 13.34 17.20
CA LEU A 37 11.77 12.83 17.34
C LEU A 37 11.27 12.93 18.78
N GLN A 38 12.10 12.58 19.77
CA GLN A 38 11.79 12.75 21.19
C GLN A 38 11.54 14.23 21.52
N GLN A 39 12.40 15.14 21.07
CA GLN A 39 12.19 16.59 21.25
C GLN A 39 10.85 17.07 20.69
N GLN A 40 10.44 16.59 19.51
CA GLN A 40 9.15 16.98 18.93
C GLN A 40 7.95 16.38 19.68
N VAL A 41 8.12 15.20 20.30
CA VAL A 41 7.07 14.57 21.10
C VAL A 41 6.92 15.25 22.46
N ASP A 42 8.05 15.59 23.11
CA ASP A 42 8.09 16.26 24.41
C ASP A 42 7.48 17.67 24.38
N LEU A 43 7.42 18.31 23.21
CA LEU A 43 6.74 19.61 23.05
C LEU A 43 5.23 19.54 23.26
N TYR A 44 4.62 18.35 23.17
CA TYR A 44 3.17 18.17 23.18
C TYR A 44 2.67 17.14 24.20
N PHE A 45 3.51 16.19 24.61
CA PHE A 45 3.21 15.24 25.65
C PHE A 45 4.15 15.46 26.83
N ASP A 46 3.62 15.36 28.04
CA ASP A 46 4.43 15.33 29.25
C ASP A 46 5.47 14.19 29.16
N SER A 47 6.50 14.28 29.99
CA SER A 47 7.70 13.41 30.05
C SER A 47 7.45 11.88 30.19
N ALA A 48 6.19 11.44 30.21
CA ALA A 48 5.77 10.05 30.11
C ALA A 48 5.77 9.48 28.67
N ALA A 49 5.94 10.31 27.63
CA ALA A 49 6.06 9.83 26.26
C ALA A 49 7.49 9.31 25.97
N SER A 50 7.60 8.11 25.40
CA SER A 50 8.91 7.50 25.10
C SER A 50 9.04 7.14 23.64
N VAL A 51 10.17 7.53 23.03
CA VAL A 51 10.53 7.21 21.65
C VAL A 51 11.66 6.18 21.64
N SER A 52 11.45 5.08 20.93
CA SER A 52 12.49 4.10 20.62
C SER A 52 12.66 3.98 19.12
N VAL A 53 13.90 4.00 18.66
CA VAL A 53 14.26 3.92 17.23
C VAL A 53 15.29 2.82 17.06
N THR A 54 15.09 1.96 16.07
CA THR A 54 16.00 0.88 15.70
C THR A 54 16.15 0.84 14.19
N LEU A 55 17.38 0.72 13.68
CA LEU A 55 17.63 0.54 12.25
C LEU A 55 17.57 -0.95 11.90
N GLN A 56 16.70 -1.32 10.97
CA GLN A 56 16.56 -2.71 10.51
C GLN A 56 16.17 -2.74 9.03
N ASP A 57 16.84 -3.59 8.23
CA ASP A 57 16.67 -3.69 6.77
C ASP A 57 16.82 -2.33 6.05
N GLY A 58 17.70 -1.45 6.53
CA GLY A 58 17.87 -0.08 6.00
C GLY A 58 16.70 0.87 6.30
N ALA A 59 15.71 0.43 7.08
CA ALA A 59 14.58 1.24 7.52
C ALA A 59 14.72 1.63 9.00
N LEU A 60 14.36 2.86 9.34
CA LEU A 60 14.19 3.32 10.70
C LEU A 60 12.84 2.84 11.24
N TRP A 61 12.88 1.94 12.20
CA TRP A 61 11.74 1.48 12.96
C TRP A 61 11.60 2.31 14.22
N CYS A 62 10.52 3.06 14.30
CA CYS A 62 10.25 3.93 15.41
C CYS A 62 9.01 3.43 16.14
N ARG A 63 9.12 3.27 17.46
CA ARG A 63 7.98 3.00 18.34
C ARG A 63 7.81 4.21 19.24
N LEU A 64 6.68 4.87 19.05
CA LEU A 64 6.21 6.01 19.81
C LEU A 64 5.24 5.50 20.86
N TYR A 65 5.54 5.75 22.12
CA TYR A 65 4.61 5.53 23.21
C TYR A 65 3.97 6.87 23.59
N LEU A 66 2.66 6.97 23.40
CA LEU A 66 1.90 8.19 23.68
C LEU A 66 0.98 7.93 24.89
N PRO A 67 1.13 8.69 26.00
CA PRO A 67 0.26 8.53 27.15
C PRO A 67 -1.17 8.95 26.78
N SER A 68 -2.14 8.14 27.18
CA SER A 68 -3.56 8.40 26.94
C SER A 68 -4.31 7.98 28.21
N GLY A 69 -4.48 8.93 29.14
CA GLY A 69 -5.08 8.71 30.45
C GLY A 69 -4.12 8.10 31.50
N ASN A 70 -4.67 7.76 32.67
CA ASN A 70 -3.94 7.31 33.88
C ASN A 70 -3.29 5.92 33.81
N HIS A 71 -3.32 5.23 32.67
CA HIS A 71 -2.82 3.85 32.59
C HIS A 71 -1.80 3.67 31.48
N PHE A 72 -0.64 3.12 31.87
CA PHE A 72 0.44 2.75 30.97
C PHE A 72 0.07 1.50 30.14
N MET A 73 -0.82 1.65 29.16
CA MET A 73 -1.20 0.52 28.30
C MET A 73 -0.34 0.49 27.03
N THR A 74 0.33 -0.64 26.82
CA THR A 74 1.10 -0.98 25.61
C THR A 74 0.30 -0.88 24.30
N ALA A 75 -1.03 -0.83 24.41
CA ALA A 75 -1.98 -0.59 23.32
C ALA A 75 -1.89 0.81 22.70
N ASN A 76 -1.33 1.80 23.39
CA ASN A 76 -1.18 3.17 22.87
C ASN A 76 0.13 3.39 22.07
N ALA A 77 0.86 2.31 21.75
CA ALA A 77 2.08 2.41 20.97
C ALA A 77 1.79 2.56 19.47
N VAL A 78 2.26 3.66 18.89
CA VAL A 78 2.25 3.94 17.45
C VAL A 78 3.59 3.53 16.85
N TYR A 79 3.56 2.80 15.76
CA TYR A 79 4.76 2.38 15.04
C TYR A 79 4.88 3.16 13.74
N LEU A 80 6.09 3.62 13.45
CA LEU A 80 6.46 4.34 12.24
C LEU A 80 7.64 3.61 11.61
N ILE A 81 7.59 3.44 10.29
CA ILE A 81 8.69 2.89 9.50
C ILE A 81 9.02 3.92 8.43
N HIS A 82 10.29 4.31 8.33
CA HIS A 82 10.75 5.27 7.34
C HIS A 82 12.10 4.85 6.76
N TYR A 83 12.26 4.95 5.44
CA TYR A 83 13.56 4.79 4.80
C TYR A 83 14.19 6.17 4.63
N PRO A 84 15.41 6.41 5.14
CA PRO A 84 16.07 7.72 5.10
C PRO A 84 16.06 8.38 3.71
N ASN A 85 16.19 7.61 2.63
CA ASN A 85 16.25 8.13 1.26
C ASN A 85 14.89 8.11 0.52
N SER A 86 13.77 8.03 1.26
CA SER A 86 12.44 7.97 0.65
C SER A 86 11.58 9.17 1.04
N HIS A 87 10.68 9.60 0.15
CA HIS A 87 9.69 10.63 0.45
C HIS A 87 8.38 10.04 0.98
N CYS A 88 8.43 8.83 1.55
CA CYS A 88 7.27 8.21 2.17
C CYS A 88 7.62 7.46 3.46
N PHE A 89 6.59 7.16 4.24
CA PHE A 89 6.70 6.38 5.46
C PHE A 89 5.40 5.62 5.71
N ALA A 90 5.47 4.58 6.55
CA ALA A 90 4.33 3.79 6.97
C ALA A 90 4.05 4.05 8.45
N ILE A 91 2.78 4.29 8.81
CA ILE A 91 2.34 4.36 10.21
C ILE A 91 1.35 3.23 10.50
N SER A 92 1.48 2.58 11.65
CA SER A 92 0.47 1.64 12.15
C SER A 92 -0.80 2.35 12.61
N ALA A 93 -1.96 1.67 12.63
CA ALA A 93 -3.18 2.24 13.18
C ALA A 93 -3.01 2.89 14.58
N PHE A 94 -3.53 4.11 14.73
CA PHE A 94 -3.46 4.94 15.93
C PHE A 94 -4.82 5.61 16.22
N LYS A 95 -5.00 6.15 17.42
CA LYS A 95 -6.23 6.85 17.83
C LYS A 95 -6.39 8.17 17.08
N VAL A 96 -7.59 8.45 16.58
CA VAL A 96 -7.91 9.67 15.81
C VAL A 96 -7.61 10.95 16.61
N SER A 97 -7.78 10.93 17.94
CA SER A 97 -7.48 12.06 18.82
C SER A 97 -6.03 12.53 18.74
N VAL A 98 -5.09 11.65 18.40
CA VAL A 98 -3.65 11.94 18.34
C VAL A 98 -3.18 12.27 16.92
N GLN A 99 -4.08 12.18 15.92
CA GLN A 99 -3.74 12.30 14.50
C GLN A 99 -3.12 13.65 14.16
N ASN A 100 -3.78 14.75 14.54
CA ASN A 100 -3.35 16.10 14.18
C ASN A 100 -1.97 16.39 14.79
N PHE A 101 -1.78 16.01 16.05
CA PHE A 101 -0.48 16.10 16.72
C PHE A 101 0.59 15.31 15.95
N LEU A 102 0.33 14.04 15.65
CA LEU A 102 1.33 13.17 15.03
C LEU A 102 1.74 13.73 13.67
N PHE A 103 0.78 14.26 12.91
CA PHE A 103 1.07 14.87 11.62
C PHE A 103 1.86 16.18 11.76
N GLN A 104 1.57 17.02 12.75
CA GLN A 104 2.37 18.22 13.02
C GLN A 104 3.80 17.87 13.45
N CYS A 105 3.94 16.95 14.40
CA CYS A 105 5.23 16.41 14.86
C CYS A 105 6.05 15.86 13.70
N LEU A 106 5.46 15.03 12.83
CA LEU A 106 6.17 14.44 11.69
C LEU A 106 6.47 15.47 10.60
N SER A 107 5.57 16.43 10.34
CA SER A 107 5.81 17.50 9.37
C SER A 107 6.98 18.38 9.78
N ASN A 108 7.04 18.74 11.06
CA ASN A 108 8.16 19.50 11.63
C ASN A 108 9.45 18.69 11.68
N LEU A 109 9.34 17.41 12.07
CA LEU A 109 10.48 16.49 12.10
C LEU A 109 11.11 16.35 10.72
N PHE A 110 10.36 16.02 9.68
CA PHE A 110 10.91 15.84 8.34
C PHE A 110 11.19 17.16 7.62
N GLY A 111 10.67 18.29 8.13
CA GLY A 111 10.79 19.59 7.49
C GLY A 111 9.96 19.71 6.21
N TYR A 112 8.77 19.12 6.18
CA TYR A 112 7.83 19.21 5.06
C TYR A 112 6.59 20.00 5.47
N HIS A 113 5.95 20.67 4.52
CA HIS A 113 4.75 21.48 4.78
C HIS A 113 3.48 20.63 4.79
N THR A 114 3.44 19.59 3.96
CA THR A 114 2.23 18.79 3.77
C THR A 114 2.51 17.28 3.84
N LEU A 115 1.64 16.57 4.56
CA LEU A 115 1.59 15.12 4.65
C LEU A 115 0.34 14.62 3.93
N THR A 116 0.49 13.84 2.88
CA THR A 116 -0.64 13.33 2.09
C THR A 116 -0.78 11.82 2.23
N SER A 117 -1.99 11.34 2.53
CA SER A 117 -2.30 9.91 2.48
C SER A 117 -2.15 9.38 1.05
N MET A 118 -1.46 8.26 0.87
CA MET A 118 -1.34 7.61 -0.44
C MET A 118 -2.56 6.74 -0.79
N ASN A 119 -3.57 6.67 0.08
CA ASN A 119 -4.71 5.74 -0.02
C ASN A 119 -4.27 4.27 -0.15
N LEU A 120 -3.12 3.95 0.43
CA LEU A 120 -2.49 2.64 0.41
C LEU A 120 -2.35 2.13 1.85
N SER A 121 -3.04 1.03 2.16
CA SER A 121 -3.02 0.42 3.50
C SER A 121 -3.11 -1.10 3.44
N GLY A 122 -2.51 -1.81 4.40
CA GLY A 122 -2.48 -3.27 4.40
C GLY A 122 -1.77 -3.83 5.63
N LEU A 123 -1.62 -5.15 5.73
CA LEU A 123 -0.91 -5.80 6.84
C LEU A 123 0.58 -5.97 6.55
N GLN A 124 0.95 -6.17 5.28
CA GLN A 124 2.34 -6.35 4.88
C GLN A 124 3.03 -5.03 4.47
N TYR A 125 3.74 -4.40 5.41
CA TYR A 125 4.46 -3.15 5.15
C TYR A 125 5.45 -3.24 3.97
N LYS A 126 6.16 -4.37 3.78
CA LYS A 126 7.12 -4.55 2.67
C LYS A 126 6.43 -4.39 1.31
N SER A 127 5.28 -5.05 1.12
CA SER A 127 4.45 -4.95 -0.08
C SER A 127 3.91 -3.53 -0.29
N LEU A 128 3.56 -2.82 0.80
CA LEU A 128 3.11 -1.43 0.70
C LEU A 128 4.25 -0.48 0.29
N PHE A 129 5.46 -0.65 0.82
CA PHE A 129 6.62 0.14 0.38
C PHE A 129 6.98 -0.16 -1.08
N GLN A 130 6.93 -1.42 -1.51
CA GLN A 130 7.12 -1.80 -2.91
C GLN A 130 6.14 -1.05 -3.84
N LEU A 131 4.86 -1.02 -3.48
CA LEU A 131 3.84 -0.28 -4.23
C LEU A 131 4.04 1.25 -4.20
N ALA A 132 4.42 1.79 -3.05
CA ALA A 132 4.67 3.22 -2.88
C ALA A 132 5.88 3.69 -3.70
N PHE A 133 6.99 2.95 -3.66
CA PHE A 133 8.20 3.24 -4.40
C PHE A 133 8.01 3.13 -5.91
N ASN A 134 7.29 2.10 -6.37
CA ASN A 134 6.91 1.98 -7.78
C ASN A 134 6.13 3.20 -8.28
N LYS A 135 5.21 3.74 -7.46
CA LYS A 135 4.44 4.95 -7.79
C LYS A 135 5.31 6.21 -7.80
N LEU A 136 6.24 6.33 -6.86
CA LEU A 136 7.09 7.51 -6.69
C LEU A 136 8.29 7.53 -7.64
N GLY A 137 8.59 6.41 -8.32
CA GLY A 137 9.84 6.24 -9.07
C GLY A 137 11.07 6.23 -8.17
N GLU A 138 10.88 6.12 -6.85
CA GLU A 138 11.95 6.08 -5.86
C GLU A 138 12.53 4.68 -5.80
N THR A 139 13.68 4.46 -6.40
CA THR A 139 14.47 3.23 -6.21
C THR A 139 15.28 3.32 -4.93
N SER A 140 14.63 3.64 -3.81
CA SER A 140 15.28 3.71 -2.50
C SER A 140 15.71 2.33 -1.99
N PHE A 141 15.26 1.26 -2.65
CA PHE A 141 16.02 0.02 -2.77
C PHE A 141 17.01 0.21 -3.93
N GLY A 142 18.28 0.45 -3.58
CA GLY A 142 19.32 0.89 -4.51
C GLY A 142 19.26 0.17 -5.86
N LYS A 143 19.42 0.94 -6.96
CA LYS A 143 19.54 0.53 -8.36
C LYS A 143 18.56 -0.57 -8.82
N LEU A 144 17.85 -0.35 -9.92
CA LEU A 144 17.01 -1.36 -10.58
C LEU A 144 17.71 -2.71 -10.88
N SER A 145 19.04 -2.82 -10.75
CA SER A 145 19.80 -4.07 -10.80
C SER A 145 19.73 -4.91 -9.51
N ASP A 146 19.42 -4.32 -8.37
CA ASP A 146 19.33 -4.95 -7.04
C ASP A 146 17.86 -5.26 -6.64
N VAL A 147 16.96 -5.15 -7.61
CA VAL A 147 15.72 -5.95 -7.68
C VAL A 147 16.07 -7.42 -7.96
N GLN A 148 17.32 -7.84 -7.73
CA GLN A 148 17.76 -9.23 -7.66
C GLN A 148 18.14 -9.68 -6.23
N SER A 149 18.26 -8.76 -5.25
CA SER A 149 18.86 -9.06 -3.94
C SER A 149 17.94 -8.94 -2.71
N LEU A 150 16.67 -8.58 -2.88
CA LEU A 150 15.66 -9.05 -1.90
C LEU A 150 15.67 -10.59 -1.94
N PRO A 151 15.35 -11.32 -0.88
CA PRO A 151 14.99 -12.73 -1.02
C PRO A 151 13.68 -12.72 -1.80
N PHE A 152 13.79 -12.59 -3.13
CA PHE A 152 12.74 -12.82 -4.09
C PHE A 152 12.24 -14.18 -3.70
N ILE A 153 11.05 -14.19 -3.11
CA ILE A 153 10.43 -15.43 -2.69
C ILE A 153 10.22 -16.15 -4.01
N SER A 154 11.20 -17.00 -4.34
CA SER A 154 11.12 -17.99 -5.39
C SER A 154 9.72 -18.53 -5.30
N ARG A 155 8.99 -18.49 -6.42
CA ARG A 155 7.59 -18.92 -6.49
C ARG A 155 7.55 -20.28 -5.80
N ARG A 156 7.11 -20.32 -4.53
CA ARG A 156 6.54 -21.53 -3.98
C ARG A 156 5.24 -21.64 -4.73
N LYS A 157 5.30 -22.24 -5.93
CA LYS A 157 4.14 -22.84 -6.55
C LYS A 157 3.48 -23.58 -5.41
N ARG A 158 2.30 -23.12 -4.97
CA ARG A 158 1.45 -23.99 -4.15
C ARG A 158 1.41 -25.28 -4.95
N LYS A 159 1.87 -26.37 -4.34
CA LYS A 159 1.85 -27.69 -4.94
C LYS A 159 0.37 -27.91 -5.26
N ALA A 160 -0.03 -27.60 -6.49
CA ALA A 160 -1.28 -28.12 -7.00
C ALA A 160 -1.08 -29.63 -6.90
N GLU A 161 -2.03 -30.34 -6.30
CA GLU A 161 -2.03 -31.79 -6.35
C GLU A 161 -1.80 -32.17 -7.80
N GLU A 162 -0.69 -32.85 -8.05
CA GLU A 162 -0.30 -33.29 -9.37
C GLU A 162 -1.25 -34.44 -9.68
N ILE A 163 -2.43 -34.09 -10.20
CA ILE A 163 -3.40 -35.04 -10.70
C ILE A 163 -2.65 -35.83 -11.78
N GLU A 164 -2.45 -37.13 -11.58
CA GLU A 164 -1.86 -38.02 -12.59
C GLU A 164 -2.61 -37.80 -13.89
N ARG A 165 -1.94 -37.20 -14.87
CA ARG A 165 -2.51 -36.96 -16.19
C ARG A 165 -2.17 -38.16 -17.04
N GLU A 166 -3.19 -38.79 -17.61
CA GLU A 166 -2.98 -39.79 -18.64
C GLU A 166 -2.13 -39.20 -19.79
N PRO A 167 -1.11 -39.91 -20.28
CA PRO A 167 -0.19 -39.40 -21.30
C PRO A 167 -0.87 -39.04 -22.63
N ASN A 168 -2.07 -39.58 -22.86
CA ASN A 168 -2.86 -39.34 -24.07
C ASN A 168 -3.87 -38.17 -23.93
N LEU A 169 -4.05 -37.61 -22.72
CA LEU A 169 -4.97 -36.51 -22.49
C LEU A 169 -4.37 -35.18 -22.97
N ARG A 170 -4.74 -34.77 -24.18
CA ARG A 170 -4.38 -33.45 -24.73
C ARG A 170 -5.47 -32.45 -24.38
N SER A 171 -5.07 -31.29 -23.86
CA SER A 171 -6.00 -30.18 -23.66
C SER A 171 -6.41 -29.62 -25.03
N GLU A 172 -7.71 -29.56 -25.31
CA GLU A 172 -8.23 -28.92 -26.53
C GLU A 172 -7.88 -27.42 -26.58
N ASP A 173 -7.88 -26.77 -25.41
CA ASP A 173 -7.64 -25.33 -25.26
C ASP A 173 -6.17 -24.90 -25.11
N VAL A 174 -5.19 -25.63 -25.66
CA VAL A 174 -3.76 -25.27 -25.47
C VAL A 174 -3.45 -23.87 -26.01
N ALA A 175 -3.98 -23.52 -27.18
CA ALA A 175 -3.76 -22.21 -27.78
C ALA A 175 -4.38 -21.08 -26.92
N MET A 176 -5.60 -21.28 -26.42
CA MET A 176 -6.28 -20.32 -25.56
C MET A 176 -5.56 -20.16 -24.23
N LYS A 177 -5.15 -21.27 -23.58
CA LYS A 177 -4.36 -21.23 -22.34
C LYS A 177 -3.02 -20.49 -22.53
N ARG A 178 -2.34 -20.71 -23.65
CA ARG A 178 -1.10 -20.01 -23.98
C ARG A 178 -1.33 -18.51 -24.18
N HIS A 179 -2.40 -18.12 -24.88
CA HIS A 179 -2.77 -16.72 -25.06
C HIS A 179 -3.03 -16.03 -23.71
N ARG A 180 -3.82 -16.65 -22.83
CA ARG A 180 -4.09 -16.15 -21.47
C ARG A 180 -2.81 -15.97 -20.66
N SER A 181 -1.90 -16.96 -20.72
CA SER A 181 -0.62 -16.88 -20.01
C SER A 181 0.23 -15.69 -20.46
N LEU A 182 0.36 -15.49 -21.77
CA LEU A 182 1.12 -14.36 -22.34
C LEU A 182 0.49 -13.01 -21.98
N SER A 183 -0.84 -12.93 -22.05
CA SER A 183 -1.60 -11.73 -21.66
C SER A 183 -1.38 -11.37 -20.19
N LEU A 184 -1.40 -12.37 -19.30
CA LEU A 184 -1.17 -12.17 -17.87
C LEU A 184 0.29 -11.83 -17.53
N GLU A 185 1.25 -12.40 -18.25
CA GLU A 185 2.67 -12.03 -18.11
C GLU A 185 2.91 -10.59 -18.56
N ALA A 186 2.30 -10.15 -19.66
CA ALA A 186 2.36 -8.75 -20.08
C ALA A 186 1.70 -7.81 -19.06
N ALA A 187 0.61 -8.23 -18.43
CA ALA A 187 -0.18 -7.38 -17.55
C ALA A 187 0.34 -7.30 -16.09
N PHE A 188 0.81 -8.42 -15.54
CA PHE A 188 1.30 -8.50 -14.15
C PHE A 188 2.83 -8.63 -14.05
N GLY A 189 3.51 -8.98 -15.14
CA GLY A 189 4.93 -9.29 -15.14
C GLY A 189 5.26 -10.72 -14.68
N GLU A 190 6.53 -11.07 -14.79
CA GLU A 190 7.06 -12.37 -14.38
C GLU A 190 7.28 -12.48 -12.87
N TYR A 191 7.40 -11.34 -12.18
CA TYR A 191 7.69 -11.29 -10.75
C TYR A 191 6.46 -11.54 -9.87
N GLN A 192 6.72 -11.89 -8.61
CA GLN A 192 5.68 -12.04 -7.59
C GLN A 192 5.01 -10.69 -7.35
N GLN A 193 3.69 -10.69 -7.25
CA GLN A 193 2.93 -9.49 -7.00
C GLN A 193 3.08 -9.04 -5.55
N PRO A 194 3.09 -7.72 -5.28
CA PRO A 194 3.03 -7.23 -3.91
C PRO A 194 1.74 -7.72 -3.25
N VAL A 195 1.88 -8.21 -2.02
CA VAL A 195 0.74 -8.74 -1.28
C VAL A 195 -0.16 -7.60 -0.81
N LEU A 196 -1.41 -7.64 -1.24
CA LEU A 196 -2.47 -6.76 -0.79
C LEU A 196 -3.64 -7.59 -0.31
N GLU A 197 -4.05 -7.42 0.95
CA GLU A 197 -5.14 -8.21 1.52
C GLU A 197 -6.52 -7.69 1.13
N SER A 198 -6.60 -6.40 0.75
CA SER A 198 -7.84 -5.76 0.34
C SER A 198 -7.61 -4.74 -0.76
N LEU A 199 -8.57 -4.68 -1.69
CA LEU A 199 -8.62 -3.73 -2.81
C LEU A 199 -10.06 -3.23 -2.96
N ARG A 200 -10.25 -1.91 -2.97
CA ARG A 200 -11.57 -1.29 -3.02
C ARG A 200 -11.70 -0.36 -4.22
N PHE A 201 -12.78 -0.51 -4.98
CA PHE A 201 -13.20 0.40 -6.03
C PHE A 201 -14.55 1.00 -5.68
N LYS A 202 -14.61 2.30 -5.49
CA LYS A 202 -15.84 3.07 -5.37
C LYS A 202 -16.12 3.73 -6.72
N VAL A 203 -17.23 3.39 -7.35
CA VAL A 203 -17.69 3.99 -8.60
C VAL A 203 -18.82 4.95 -8.27
N GLU A 204 -18.68 6.19 -8.73
CA GLU A 204 -19.72 7.22 -8.67
C GLU A 204 -19.94 7.72 -10.10
N ALA A 205 -21.04 7.31 -10.71
CA ALA A 205 -21.33 7.59 -12.10
C ALA A 205 -22.77 8.08 -12.28
N LYS A 206 -22.96 9.03 -13.19
CA LYS A 206 -24.31 9.48 -13.58
C LYS A 206 -24.92 8.44 -14.52
N PHE A 207 -26.21 8.19 -14.37
CA PHE A 207 -26.93 7.31 -15.29
C PHE A 207 -27.08 8.01 -16.64
N MET A 208 -26.55 7.40 -17.71
CA MET A 208 -26.55 7.99 -19.06
C MET A 208 -27.61 7.36 -19.98
N GLY A 209 -28.50 6.51 -19.45
CA GLY A 209 -29.52 5.82 -20.24
C GLY A 209 -30.64 6.78 -20.65
N LYS A 210 -30.95 6.83 -21.96
CA LYS A 210 -31.97 7.70 -22.54
C LYS A 210 -33.39 7.09 -22.58
N LYS A 211 -33.58 5.85 -22.15
CA LYS A 211 -34.87 5.14 -22.23
C LYS A 211 -35.30 4.63 -20.85
N ASN A 212 -36.53 4.96 -20.49
CA ASN A 212 -37.35 4.34 -19.44
C ASN A 212 -36.93 4.54 -17.97
N ILE A 213 -36.34 5.67 -17.58
CA ILE A 213 -36.21 5.99 -16.15
C ILE A 213 -36.34 7.51 -15.92
N GLU A 214 -37.56 8.05 -16.02
CA GLU A 214 -37.87 9.47 -15.68
C GLU A 214 -37.36 9.82 -14.27
N ASN A 215 -37.44 8.87 -13.33
CA ASN A 215 -37.02 9.06 -11.93
C ASN A 215 -35.50 9.17 -11.69
N PHE A 216 -34.64 8.74 -12.63
CA PHE A 216 -33.17 8.80 -12.47
C PHE A 216 -32.52 9.90 -13.30
N GLN A 217 -33.21 10.45 -14.30
CA GLN A 217 -32.72 11.59 -15.07
C GLN A 217 -32.94 12.92 -14.33
N ASP A 218 -34.06 13.08 -13.62
CA ASP A 218 -34.45 14.37 -13.05
C ASP A 218 -33.66 14.78 -11.80
N ASN A 219 -33.18 13.84 -10.99
CA ASN A 219 -32.48 14.19 -9.74
C ASN A 219 -30.98 14.45 -9.93
N GLY A 220 -30.41 14.16 -11.10
CA GLY A 220 -28.97 14.32 -11.35
C GLY A 220 -28.04 13.52 -10.42
N GLU A 221 -28.59 12.68 -9.54
CA GLU A 221 -27.85 11.97 -8.53
C GLU A 221 -27.04 10.81 -9.15
N PRO A 222 -25.73 10.73 -8.87
CA PRO A 222 -24.92 9.63 -9.37
C PRO A 222 -25.28 8.34 -8.64
N PHE A 223 -25.32 7.23 -9.36
CA PHE A 223 -25.36 5.92 -8.73
C PHE A 223 -23.99 5.59 -8.14
N ARG A 224 -23.99 4.95 -6.97
CA ARG A 224 -22.79 4.59 -6.21
C ARG A 224 -22.67 3.07 -6.12
N CYS A 225 -21.58 2.53 -6.64
CA CYS A 225 -21.24 1.12 -6.54
C CYS A 225 -19.90 0.96 -5.80
N CYS A 226 -19.78 -0.05 -4.93
CA CYS A 226 -18.52 -0.37 -4.27
C CYS A 226 -18.16 -1.84 -4.49
N VAL A 227 -17.06 -2.08 -5.20
CA VAL A 227 -16.48 -3.42 -5.37
C VAL A 227 -15.32 -3.55 -4.39
N LYS A 228 -15.31 -4.61 -3.59
CA LYS A 228 -14.26 -4.88 -2.60
C LYS A 228 -13.76 -6.30 -2.78
N PHE A 229 -12.48 -6.44 -3.09
CA PHE A 229 -11.78 -7.71 -3.10
C PHE A 229 -11.06 -7.89 -1.77
N GLU A 230 -11.14 -9.08 -1.18
CA GLU A 230 -10.42 -9.44 0.04
C GLU A 230 -9.87 -10.86 -0.06
N GLY A 231 -8.70 -11.07 0.54
CA GLY A 231 -8.06 -12.38 0.60
C GLY A 231 -6.61 -12.27 1.04
N PRO A 232 -5.85 -13.37 1.00
CA PRO A 232 -4.43 -13.35 1.38
C PRO A 232 -3.55 -12.50 0.44
N SER A 233 -3.88 -12.49 -0.86
CA SER A 233 -3.25 -11.65 -1.89
C SER A 233 -4.24 -11.44 -3.02
N VAL A 234 -4.82 -10.25 -3.12
CA VAL A 234 -5.83 -9.93 -4.14
C VAL A 234 -5.23 -9.99 -5.54
N LEU A 235 -4.01 -9.48 -5.75
CA LEU A 235 -3.38 -9.45 -7.07
C LEU A 235 -3.09 -10.85 -7.59
N ASP A 236 -2.57 -11.74 -6.74
CA ASP A 236 -2.37 -13.14 -7.10
C ASP A 236 -3.71 -13.85 -7.31
N GLY A 237 -4.73 -13.53 -6.51
CA GLY A 237 -6.08 -14.05 -6.67
C GLY A 237 -6.67 -13.71 -8.05
N VAL A 238 -6.62 -12.43 -8.44
CA VAL A 238 -7.11 -11.96 -9.75
C VAL A 238 -6.34 -12.61 -10.90
N ARG A 239 -5.00 -12.68 -10.79
CA ARG A 239 -4.15 -13.36 -11.78
C ARG A 239 -4.54 -14.84 -11.91
N ASN A 240 -4.76 -15.53 -10.80
CA ASN A 240 -5.12 -16.95 -10.80
C ASN A 240 -6.51 -17.18 -11.39
N LEU A 241 -7.49 -16.32 -11.08
CA LEU A 241 -8.83 -16.39 -11.67
C LEU A 241 -8.79 -16.25 -13.20
N ALA A 242 -8.02 -15.29 -13.71
CA ALA A 242 -7.81 -15.13 -15.14
C ALA A 242 -7.09 -16.34 -15.75
N SER A 243 -6.06 -16.87 -15.09
CA SER A 243 -5.31 -18.05 -15.58
C SER A 243 -6.19 -19.30 -15.68
N CYS A 244 -7.19 -19.44 -14.79
CA CYS A 244 -8.15 -20.54 -14.81
C CYS A 244 -9.29 -20.32 -15.82
N GLY A 245 -9.37 -19.16 -16.48
CA GLY A 245 -10.47 -18.82 -17.38
C GLY A 245 -11.77 -18.43 -16.67
N LEU A 246 -11.72 -18.15 -15.37
CA LEU A 246 -12.89 -17.72 -14.58
C LEU A 246 -13.14 -16.21 -14.67
N ALA A 247 -12.23 -15.47 -15.30
CA ALA A 247 -12.38 -14.05 -15.58
C ALA A 247 -12.25 -13.81 -17.09
N ASN A 248 -13.13 -12.94 -17.62
CA ASN A 248 -13.09 -12.56 -19.03
C ASN A 248 -11.85 -11.69 -19.31
N GLU A 249 -11.17 -12.00 -20.41
CA GLU A 249 -10.06 -11.20 -20.92
C GLU A 249 -10.55 -10.18 -21.96
N PRO A 250 -9.93 -8.98 -22.05
CA PRO A 250 -8.87 -8.49 -21.18
C PRO A 250 -9.39 -8.05 -19.80
N LEU A 251 -8.57 -8.26 -18.77
CA LEU A 251 -8.91 -7.80 -17.42
C LEU A 251 -9.10 -6.27 -17.38
N PRO A 252 -9.98 -5.76 -16.51
CA PRO A 252 -10.19 -4.33 -16.36
C PRO A 252 -8.89 -3.56 -16.08
N LYS A 253 -8.62 -2.50 -16.87
CA LYS A 253 -7.39 -1.69 -16.78
C LYS A 253 -7.10 -1.11 -15.40
N HIS A 254 -8.12 -0.93 -14.56
CA HIS A 254 -7.95 -0.43 -13.19
C HIS A 254 -7.39 -1.49 -12.24
N LEU A 255 -7.64 -2.78 -12.49
CA LEU A 255 -7.03 -3.89 -11.76
C LEU A 255 -5.57 -4.08 -12.16
N LEU A 256 -5.25 -3.94 -13.44
CA LEU A 256 -3.89 -4.10 -13.95
C LEU A 256 -2.94 -2.97 -13.47
N ARG A 257 -3.46 -1.75 -13.31
CA ARG A 257 -2.66 -0.59 -12.91
C ARG A 257 -2.45 -0.43 -11.42
N VAL A 258 -2.94 -1.34 -10.58
CA VAL A 258 -2.80 -1.23 -9.10
C VAL A 258 -1.33 -1.07 -8.70
N ASN A 259 -0.43 -1.85 -9.30
CA ASN A 259 1.01 -1.76 -9.04
C ASN A 259 1.60 -0.38 -9.37
N SER A 260 1.26 0.16 -10.55
CA SER A 260 1.72 1.48 -10.99
C SER A 260 1.11 2.64 -10.19
N LEU A 261 -0.14 2.50 -9.74
CA LEU A 261 -0.88 3.57 -9.08
C LEU A 261 -0.61 3.64 -7.58
N GLY A 262 -0.01 2.59 -6.99
CA GLY A 262 0.39 2.52 -5.59
C GLY A 262 -0.72 2.93 -4.63
N THR A 263 -1.94 2.44 -4.86
CA THR A 263 -3.13 2.69 -4.03
C THR A 263 -3.99 1.44 -4.04
N ASN A 264 -4.66 1.15 -2.92
CA ASN A 264 -5.62 0.05 -2.84
C ASN A 264 -7.06 0.52 -2.59
N ASN A 265 -7.30 1.84 -2.66
CA ASN A 265 -8.62 2.43 -2.61
C ASN A 265 -8.78 3.42 -3.77
N PHE A 266 -9.67 3.09 -4.71
CA PHE A 266 -9.91 3.83 -5.92
C PHE A 266 -11.30 4.47 -5.87
N VAL A 267 -11.39 5.73 -6.29
CA VAL A 267 -12.65 6.42 -6.55
C VAL A 267 -12.72 6.73 -8.04
N LEU A 268 -13.62 6.04 -8.74
CA LEU A 268 -13.86 6.18 -10.17
C LEU A 268 -15.06 7.11 -10.35
N LYS A 269 -14.83 8.29 -10.93
CA LYS A 269 -15.87 9.26 -11.26
C LYS A 269 -16.08 9.32 -12.77
N SER A 270 -17.32 9.56 -13.20
CA SER A 270 -17.60 9.84 -14.62
C SER A 270 -16.82 11.08 -15.07
N LYS A 271 -16.23 11.04 -16.26
CA LYS A 271 -15.68 12.25 -16.88
C LYS A 271 -16.85 13.17 -17.25
N GLU A 272 -16.81 14.40 -16.75
CA GLU A 272 -17.62 15.47 -17.34
C GLU A 272 -17.02 15.79 -18.70
N LYS A 273 -17.83 15.73 -19.76
CA LYS A 273 -17.41 16.30 -21.05
C LYS A 273 -17.47 17.81 -20.87
N SER A 274 -16.31 18.45 -20.80
CA SER A 274 -16.17 19.89 -21.10
C SER A 274 -16.38 20.13 -22.59
#